data_AF-A0A0C6EYV2-F1
#
_entry.id   AF-A0A0C6EYV2-F1
#
_cell.length_a   1.000
_cell.length_b   1.000
_cell.length_c   1.000
_cell.angle_alpha   90.00
_cell.angle_beta   90.00
_cell.angle_gamma   90.00
#
_symmetry.space_group_name_H-M   'P 1'
#
loop_
_entity.id
_entity.type
_entity.pdbx_description
1 polymer ?
#
loop_
_entity_poly.entity_id
_entity_poly.type
_entity_poly.pdbx_seq_one_letter_code
_entity_poly.pdbx_strand_id
1 'polypeptide(L)'
;MGTHESGPSHMAKKGKVSGNVNNGGDTLKSWIEKNPNVLGRKVVEKWGYDLPFLFKALSVAKTLSIQAHPCKELAKKLHIKDPSVYKDGNRKPEMALAVTKFEILCGFVGIEELQKILKGVPEISQLVGAAVVDQLLNITPEDEEGAVKAALKQLFTQIMSASEHVIAEVLSQLVPRLRKKDALTSEEKLVLRLEKEYPGDVGVLAAFLMNYVTLNPGEALCLGANELHAYVSG
;
A
#
# COMPACT_ATOMS: atom_id res chain seq x y z
N MET A 1 8.07 13.18 -10.90
CA MET A 1 7.88 14.50 -11.53
C MET A 1 7.56 15.51 -10.43
N GLY A 2 8.44 16.47 -10.23
CA GLY A 2 8.34 17.43 -9.14
C GLY A 2 9.72 17.95 -8.72
N THR A 3 9.82 18.43 -7.49
CA THR A 3 10.99 19.12 -6.92
C THR A 3 11.80 18.23 -5.95
N HIS A 4 11.45 16.95 -5.82
CA HIS A 4 12.10 16.04 -4.88
C HIS A 4 13.56 15.77 -5.23
N GLU A 5 14.46 15.85 -4.25
CA GLU A 5 15.91 15.80 -4.44
C GLU A 5 16.43 14.44 -4.90
N SER A 6 15.80 13.34 -4.47
CA SER A 6 16.18 12.00 -4.90
C SER A 6 15.84 11.69 -6.38
N GLY A 7 15.15 12.59 -7.08
CA GLY A 7 14.76 12.41 -8.48
C GLY A 7 14.42 13.75 -9.13
N PRO A 8 15.42 14.63 -9.32
CA PRO A 8 15.19 16.00 -9.75
C PRO A 8 14.59 16.04 -11.16
N SER A 9 13.55 16.86 -11.35
CA SER A 9 13.07 17.22 -12.68
C SER A 9 13.84 18.45 -13.19
N HIS A 10 14.05 18.58 -14.50
CA HIS A 10 14.83 19.66 -15.10
C HIS A 10 14.00 20.50 -16.07
N MET A 11 14.29 21.79 -16.13
CA MET A 11 13.66 22.68 -17.10
C MET A 11 14.19 22.39 -18.51
N ALA A 12 13.28 22.20 -19.47
CA ALA A 12 13.66 22.06 -20.88
C ALA A 12 14.27 23.36 -21.42
N LYS A 13 15.35 23.27 -22.19
CA LYS A 13 15.89 24.42 -22.94
C LYS A 13 14.98 24.71 -24.13
N LYS A 14 14.58 25.98 -24.32
CA LYS A 14 13.79 26.40 -25.50
C LYS A 14 14.50 25.94 -26.79
N GLY A 15 13.82 25.13 -27.62
CA GLY A 15 14.26 24.77 -28.96
C GLY A 15 14.95 23.41 -29.16
N LYS A 16 15.12 22.56 -28.14
CA LYS A 16 15.64 21.18 -28.33
C LYS A 16 14.78 20.15 -27.58
N VAL A 17 13.86 19.51 -28.30
CA VAL A 17 13.11 18.32 -27.86
C VAL A 17 13.77 17.05 -28.43
N SER A 18 15.11 16.97 -28.35
CA SER A 18 15.86 15.80 -28.82
C SER A 18 16.52 15.13 -27.63
N GLY A 19 16.31 13.82 -27.49
CA GLY A 19 16.49 12.97 -26.31
C GLY A 19 17.91 12.81 -25.74
N ASN A 20 18.81 13.77 -25.95
CA ASN A 20 20.05 13.89 -25.19
C ASN A 20 19.96 15.12 -24.28
N VAL A 21 19.39 14.93 -23.09
CA VAL A 21 19.41 15.91 -22.01
C VAL A 21 20.84 15.92 -21.44
N ASN A 22 21.75 16.64 -22.10
CA ASN A 22 22.96 17.08 -21.41
C ASN A 22 22.51 17.92 -20.19
N ASN A 23 22.84 17.43 -19.00
CA ASN A 23 22.57 17.93 -17.63
C ASN A 23 23.01 19.39 -17.36
N GLY A 24 22.58 20.33 -18.18
CA GLY A 24 22.99 21.74 -18.12
C GLY A 24 21.84 22.73 -18.03
N GLY A 25 20.67 22.30 -17.53
CA GLY A 25 19.53 23.16 -17.23
C GLY A 25 19.21 23.14 -15.74
N ASP A 26 18.77 24.28 -15.19
CA ASP A 26 18.34 24.40 -13.79
C ASP A 26 17.34 23.29 -13.43
N THR A 27 17.49 22.71 -12.23
CA THR A 27 16.46 21.82 -11.68
C THR A 27 15.16 22.61 -11.52
N LEU A 28 14.01 21.94 -11.62
CA LEU A 28 12.72 22.55 -11.39
C LEU A 28 12.66 23.21 -10.01
N LYS A 29 13.27 22.60 -8.99
CA LYS A 29 13.40 23.16 -7.64
C LYS A 29 14.14 24.49 -7.65
N SER A 30 15.37 24.52 -8.18
CA SER A 30 16.17 25.76 -8.25
C SER A 30 15.50 26.84 -9.11
N TRP A 31 14.82 26.45 -10.18
CA TRP A 31 14.09 27.39 -11.03
C TRP A 31 12.87 28.00 -10.31
N ILE A 32 12.12 27.21 -9.54
CA ILE A 32 10.99 27.69 -8.72
C ILE A 32 11.49 28.64 -7.62
N GLU A 33 12.59 28.31 -6.95
CA GLU A 33 13.19 29.19 -5.92
C GLU A 33 13.55 30.58 -6.49
N LYS A 34 14.02 30.64 -7.74
CA LYS A 34 14.29 31.91 -8.46
C LYS A 34 13.02 32.58 -9.00
N ASN A 35 11.92 31.85 -9.15
CA ASN A 35 10.67 32.32 -9.77
C ASN A 35 9.43 31.96 -8.91
N PRO A 36 9.37 32.33 -7.62
CA PRO A 36 8.36 31.79 -6.69
C PRO A 36 6.91 32.15 -7.05
N ASN A 37 6.71 33.20 -7.86
CA ASN A 37 5.39 33.65 -8.31
C ASN A 37 4.62 32.57 -9.10
N VAL A 38 5.28 31.58 -9.69
CA VAL A 38 4.64 30.49 -10.45
C VAL A 38 3.80 29.56 -9.58
N LEU A 39 4.09 29.47 -8.28
CA LEU A 39 3.31 28.69 -7.33
C LEU A 39 2.01 29.39 -6.92
N GLY A 40 1.95 30.70 -7.09
CA GLY A 40 0.90 31.55 -6.56
C GLY A 40 1.02 31.79 -5.05
N ARG A 41 0.51 32.96 -4.61
CA ARG A 41 0.68 33.46 -3.23
C ARG A 41 0.24 32.45 -2.15
N LYS A 42 -0.92 31.82 -2.33
CA LYS A 42 -1.50 30.88 -1.35
C LYS A 42 -0.62 29.65 -1.11
N VAL A 43 0.08 29.18 -2.14
CA VAL A 43 0.96 28.01 -2.01
C VAL A 43 2.23 28.40 -1.28
N VAL A 44 2.82 29.54 -1.67
CA VAL A 44 4.03 30.09 -1.03
C VAL A 44 3.83 30.33 0.47
N GLU A 45 2.73 30.97 0.86
CA GLU A 45 2.44 31.26 2.27
C GLU A 45 2.31 30.01 3.13
N LYS A 46 1.87 28.88 2.56
CA LYS A 46 1.55 27.66 3.31
C LYS A 46 2.63 26.58 3.23
N TRP A 47 3.35 26.47 2.12
CA TRP A 47 4.33 25.41 1.87
C TRP A 47 5.71 25.93 1.44
N GLY A 48 5.89 27.25 1.34
CA GLY A 48 7.15 27.86 0.91
C GLY A 48 7.37 27.73 -0.60
N TYR A 49 8.64 27.75 -1.03
CA TYR A 49 9.02 27.73 -2.44
C TYR A 49 9.16 26.32 -3.01
N ASP A 50 8.35 25.38 -2.52
CA ASP A 50 8.38 23.98 -2.95
C ASP A 50 7.00 23.50 -3.42
N LEU A 51 6.97 22.48 -4.28
CA LEU A 51 5.72 21.87 -4.71
C LEU A 51 5.14 21.04 -3.56
N PRO A 52 3.88 21.26 -3.17
CA PRO A 52 3.27 20.54 -2.04
C PRO A 52 2.81 19.12 -2.40
N PHE A 53 3.22 18.60 -3.57
CA PHE A 53 2.90 17.28 -4.05
C PHE A 53 4.05 16.71 -4.90
N LEU A 54 4.09 15.38 -4.99
CA LEU A 54 4.97 14.65 -5.90
C LEU A 54 4.10 13.86 -6.88
N PHE A 55 4.26 14.12 -8.17
CA PHE A 55 3.54 13.39 -9.20
C PHE A 55 4.39 12.21 -9.72
N LYS A 56 3.78 11.04 -9.87
CA LYS A 56 4.44 9.83 -10.39
C LYS A 56 3.55 9.19 -11.44
N ALA A 57 4.18 8.68 -12.50
CA ALA A 57 3.61 7.66 -13.35
C ALA A 57 4.26 6.34 -12.93
N LEU A 58 3.45 5.33 -12.65
CA LEU A 58 3.90 4.00 -12.24
C LEU A 58 3.50 3.01 -13.32
N SER A 59 4.38 2.04 -13.58
CA SER A 59 4.11 0.90 -14.44
C SER A 59 4.44 -0.33 -13.60
N VAL A 60 3.42 -0.92 -12.98
CA VAL A 60 3.53 -1.95 -11.96
C VAL A 60 3.48 -3.32 -12.63
N ALA A 61 4.67 -3.90 -12.85
CA ALA A 61 4.81 -5.23 -13.44
C ALA A 61 4.82 -6.37 -12.40
N LYS A 62 5.10 -6.04 -11.14
CA LYS A 62 5.07 -6.94 -9.98
C LYS A 62 4.44 -6.20 -8.80
N THR A 63 3.81 -6.95 -7.91
CA THR A 63 3.17 -6.40 -6.72
C THR A 63 4.19 -5.65 -5.86
N LEU A 64 3.90 -4.41 -5.49
CA LEU A 64 4.73 -3.62 -4.59
C LEU A 64 4.53 -4.07 -3.13
N SER A 65 5.43 -3.66 -2.24
CA SER A 65 5.29 -3.99 -0.82
C SER A 65 3.99 -3.45 -0.23
N ILE A 66 3.46 -4.17 0.76
CA ILE A 66 2.34 -3.70 1.59
C ILE A 66 2.84 -2.56 2.46
N GLN A 67 2.13 -1.44 2.41
CA GLN A 67 2.55 -0.19 3.03
C GLN A 67 1.38 0.44 3.79
N ALA A 68 1.72 1.19 4.84
CA ALA A 68 0.82 2.15 5.47
C ALA A 68 1.60 3.43 5.75
N HIS A 69 0.99 4.58 5.49
CA HIS A 69 1.63 5.87 5.74
C HIS A 69 1.13 6.48 7.04
N PRO A 70 2.01 6.81 8.00
CA PRO A 70 1.59 7.31 9.29
C PRO A 70 0.82 8.64 9.17
N CYS A 71 -0.14 8.86 10.06
CA CYS A 71 -0.72 10.19 10.24
C CYS A 71 0.35 11.21 10.70
N LYS A 72 0.07 12.50 10.56
CA LYS A 72 1.05 13.57 10.82
C LYS A 72 1.66 13.51 12.23
N GLU A 73 0.86 13.16 13.23
CA GLU A 73 1.34 13.05 14.61
C GLU A 73 2.30 11.88 14.80
N LEU A 74 1.98 10.73 14.21
CA LEU A 74 2.81 9.55 14.27
C LEU A 74 4.09 9.72 13.43
N ALA A 75 3.98 10.33 12.24
CA ALA A 75 5.13 10.61 11.37
C ALA A 75 6.19 11.46 12.09
N LYS A 76 5.78 12.50 12.82
CA LYS A 76 6.69 13.31 13.65
C LYS A 76 7.41 12.47 14.71
N LYS A 77 6.67 11.64 15.44
CA LYS A 77 7.25 10.76 16.49
C LYS A 77 8.24 9.77 15.89
N LEU A 78 7.90 9.17 14.75
CA LEU A 78 8.74 8.20 14.06
C LEU A 78 9.99 8.84 13.45
N HIS A 79 9.89 10.02 12.85
CA HIS A 79 11.04 10.79 12.36
C HIS A 79 12.02 11.14 13.48
N ILE A 80 11.53 11.54 14.65
CA ILE A 80 12.38 11.82 15.83
C ILE A 80 13.06 10.53 16.31
N LYS A 81 12.33 9.40 16.33
CA LYS A 81 12.83 8.13 16.85
C LYS A 81 13.84 7.45 15.91
N ASP A 82 13.59 7.49 14.60
CA ASP A 82 14.42 6.86 13.58
C ASP A 82 14.40 7.67 12.26
N PRO A 83 15.19 8.76 12.18
CA PRO A 83 15.24 9.62 11.00
C PRO A 83 15.86 8.94 9.78
N SER A 84 16.54 7.81 9.97
CA SER A 84 17.15 7.06 8.87
C SER A 84 16.09 6.35 8.03
N VAL A 85 15.03 5.85 8.68
CA VAL A 85 13.89 5.17 8.04
C VAL A 85 12.79 6.18 7.69
N TYR A 86 12.41 7.03 8.63
CA TYR A 86 11.36 8.04 8.44
C TYR A 86 12.01 9.36 8.07
N LYS A 87 12.08 9.69 6.78
CA LYS A 87 12.86 10.84 6.27
C LYS A 87 12.32 12.21 6.65
N ASP A 88 11.03 12.31 6.96
CA ASP A 88 10.38 13.55 7.36
C ASP A 88 9.24 13.29 8.35
N GLY A 89 8.78 14.37 9.01
CA GLY A 89 7.66 14.34 9.96
C GLY A 89 6.30 14.63 9.33
N ASN A 90 6.14 14.45 8.01
CA ASN A 90 4.91 14.80 7.31
C ASN A 90 4.03 13.57 7.08
N ARG A 91 2.72 13.80 6.89
CA ARG A 91 1.83 12.77 6.38
C ARG A 91 1.98 12.65 4.86
N LYS A 92 1.73 11.47 4.32
CA LYS A 92 1.81 11.19 2.87
C LYS A 92 0.46 10.69 2.37
N PRO A 93 -0.54 11.57 2.19
CA PRO A 93 -1.77 11.18 1.52
C PRO A 93 -1.46 10.86 0.07
N GLU A 94 -2.04 9.79 -0.45
CA GLU A 94 -1.82 9.35 -1.83
C GLU A 94 -3.13 9.26 -2.60
N MET A 95 -3.03 9.40 -3.92
CA MET A 95 -4.14 9.17 -4.83
C MET A 95 -3.60 8.41 -6.04
N ALA A 96 -4.20 7.28 -6.34
CA ALA A 96 -3.93 6.51 -7.54
C ALA A 96 -5.02 6.82 -8.58
N LEU A 97 -4.60 7.11 -9.82
CA LEU A 97 -5.47 7.26 -10.98
C LEU A 97 -5.08 6.20 -12.00
N ALA A 98 -6.04 5.34 -12.35
CA ALA A 98 -5.81 4.26 -13.30
C ALA A 98 -5.68 4.83 -14.73
N VAL A 99 -4.50 4.67 -15.33
CA VAL A 99 -4.28 4.98 -16.76
C VAL A 99 -4.57 3.76 -17.62
N THR A 100 -4.19 2.58 -17.10
CA THR A 100 -4.60 1.27 -17.63
C THR A 100 -5.46 0.56 -16.57
N LYS A 101 -5.92 -0.66 -16.84
CA LYS A 101 -6.59 -1.46 -15.82
C LYS A 101 -5.59 -1.71 -14.67
N PHE A 102 -5.96 -1.27 -13.48
CA PHE A 102 -5.05 -1.22 -12.34
C PHE A 102 -5.61 -2.04 -11.18
N GLU A 103 -4.79 -2.89 -10.59
CA GLU A 103 -5.15 -3.78 -9.49
C GLU A 103 -4.45 -3.32 -8.21
N ILE A 104 -5.19 -3.24 -7.10
CA ILE A 104 -4.70 -2.74 -5.82
C ILE A 104 -5.31 -3.53 -4.65
N LEU A 105 -4.50 -3.81 -3.64
CA LEU A 105 -4.98 -4.17 -2.30
C LEU A 105 -5.12 -2.88 -1.48
N CYS A 106 -6.28 -2.65 -0.86
CA CYS A 106 -6.51 -1.44 -0.05
C CYS A 106 -7.48 -1.69 1.12
N GLY A 107 -7.06 -1.30 2.33
CA GLY A 107 -7.84 -1.46 3.55
C GLY A 107 -8.07 -2.92 3.91
N PHE A 108 -8.57 -3.16 5.13
CA PHE A 108 -8.98 -4.50 5.53
C PHE A 108 -10.33 -4.88 4.91
N VAL A 109 -10.53 -6.17 4.67
CA VAL A 109 -11.87 -6.69 4.35
C VAL A 109 -12.83 -6.45 5.53
N GLY A 110 -14.12 -6.35 5.23
CA GLY A 110 -15.16 -6.24 6.25
C GLY A 110 -15.23 -7.48 7.15
N ILE A 111 -15.80 -7.33 8.35
CA ILE A 111 -15.84 -8.40 9.35
C ILE A 111 -16.55 -9.66 8.84
N GLU A 112 -17.65 -9.53 8.10
CA GLU A 112 -18.38 -10.66 7.53
C GLU A 112 -17.51 -11.46 6.54
N GLU A 113 -16.71 -10.77 5.73
CA GLU A 113 -15.82 -11.41 4.78
C GLU A 113 -14.66 -12.08 5.50
N LEU A 114 -14.09 -11.42 6.53
CA LEU A 114 -13.08 -12.02 7.40
C LEU A 114 -13.61 -13.32 8.05
N GLN A 115 -14.85 -13.33 8.52
CA GLN A 115 -15.47 -14.53 9.09
C GLN A 115 -15.63 -15.66 8.05
N LYS A 116 -15.96 -15.33 6.78
CA LYS A 116 -15.98 -16.34 5.70
C LYS A 116 -14.60 -16.89 5.41
N ILE A 117 -13.57 -16.02 5.40
CA ILE A 117 -12.18 -16.43 5.21
C ILE A 117 -11.74 -17.39 6.32
N LEU A 118 -12.00 -17.06 7.59
CA LEU A 118 -11.66 -17.92 8.72
C LEU A 118 -12.39 -19.27 8.67
N LYS A 119 -13.62 -19.31 8.14
CA LYS A 119 -14.35 -20.58 7.92
C LYS A 119 -13.84 -21.37 6.72
N GLY A 120 -13.39 -20.68 5.66
CA GLY A 120 -13.04 -21.29 4.36
C GLY A 120 -11.55 -21.57 4.14
N VAL A 121 -10.67 -20.96 4.94
CA VAL A 121 -9.21 -21.06 4.81
C VAL A 121 -8.63 -21.60 6.13
N PRO A 122 -8.63 -22.93 6.33
CA PRO A 122 -8.22 -23.55 7.58
C PRO A 122 -6.77 -23.23 7.95
N GLU A 123 -5.89 -23.01 6.97
CA GLU A 123 -4.48 -22.70 7.23
C GLU A 123 -4.31 -21.34 7.93
N ILE A 124 -5.14 -20.34 7.61
CA ILE A 124 -5.14 -19.05 8.32
C ILE A 124 -5.68 -19.23 9.73
N SER A 125 -6.77 -19.97 9.88
CA SER A 125 -7.39 -20.21 11.19
C SER A 125 -6.47 -20.98 12.14
N GLN A 126 -5.70 -21.94 11.62
CA GLN A 126 -4.69 -22.66 12.39
C GLN A 126 -3.53 -21.74 12.79
N LEU A 127 -3.05 -20.88 11.88
CA LEU A 127 -1.98 -19.93 12.15
C LEU A 127 -2.35 -18.93 13.26
N VAL A 128 -3.57 -18.41 13.22
CA VAL A 128 -4.10 -17.41 14.15
C VAL A 128 -4.46 -18.03 15.51
N GLY A 129 -4.92 -19.29 15.51
CA GLY A 129 -5.25 -20.06 16.69
C GLY A 129 -6.71 -19.92 17.12
N ALA A 130 -7.25 -21.00 17.70
CA ALA A 130 -8.68 -21.17 17.97
C ALA A 130 -9.30 -20.03 18.78
N ALA A 131 -8.64 -19.54 19.83
CA ALA A 131 -9.19 -18.49 20.69
C ALA A 131 -9.48 -17.18 19.93
N VAL A 132 -8.59 -16.77 19.01
CA VAL A 132 -8.75 -15.53 18.23
C VAL A 132 -9.77 -15.74 17.12
N VAL A 133 -9.77 -16.92 16.50
CA VAL A 133 -10.79 -17.30 15.52
C VAL A 133 -12.18 -17.27 16.15
N ASP A 134 -12.36 -17.92 17.30
CA ASP A 134 -13.64 -17.95 18.02
C ASP A 134 -14.10 -16.53 18.39
N GLN A 135 -13.18 -15.68 18.85
CA GLN A 135 -13.49 -14.28 19.12
C GLN A 135 -14.01 -13.56 17.87
N LEU A 136 -13.32 -13.67 16.73
CA LEU A 136 -13.69 -13.00 15.48
C LEU A 136 -14.98 -13.56 14.86
N LEU A 137 -15.22 -14.86 15.00
CA LEU A 137 -16.43 -15.52 14.50
C LEU A 137 -17.68 -15.15 15.30
N ASN A 138 -17.52 -14.72 16.56
CA ASN A 138 -18.61 -14.30 17.42
C ASN A 138 -18.86 -12.77 17.38
N ILE A 139 -18.08 -12.01 16.60
CA ILE A 139 -18.35 -10.58 16.40
C ILE A 139 -19.65 -10.41 15.60
N THR A 140 -20.46 -9.49 16.08
CA THR A 140 -21.76 -9.08 15.56
C THR A 140 -21.75 -7.58 15.22
N PRO A 141 -22.69 -7.09 14.38
CA PRO A 141 -22.82 -5.66 14.10
C PRO A 141 -23.09 -4.79 15.34
N GLU A 142 -23.59 -5.38 16.43
CA GLU A 142 -23.86 -4.71 17.70
C GLU A 142 -22.61 -4.48 18.57
N ASP A 143 -21.50 -5.14 18.25
CA ASP A 143 -20.26 -5.00 19.02
C ASP A 143 -19.62 -3.62 18.87
N GLU A 144 -18.99 -3.15 19.95
CA GLU A 144 -18.28 -1.88 19.95
C GLU A 144 -17.10 -1.89 18.96
N GLU A 145 -16.98 -0.81 18.18
CA GLU A 145 -15.92 -0.66 17.16
C GLU A 145 -14.51 -0.89 17.73
N GLY A 146 -14.28 -0.52 18.99
CA GLY A 146 -13.01 -0.74 19.69
C GLY A 146 -12.68 -2.23 19.88
N ALA A 147 -13.67 -3.06 20.20
CA ALA A 147 -13.50 -4.50 20.37
C ALA A 147 -13.18 -5.18 19.03
N VAL A 148 -13.88 -4.79 17.97
CA VAL A 148 -13.62 -5.29 16.60
C VAL A 148 -12.20 -4.95 16.15
N LYS A 149 -11.77 -3.70 16.36
CA LYS A 149 -10.39 -3.26 16.07
C LYS A 149 -9.35 -4.03 16.87
N ALA A 150 -9.62 -4.32 18.14
CA ALA A 150 -8.69 -5.08 18.98
C ALA A 150 -8.51 -6.52 18.48
N ALA A 151 -9.61 -7.20 18.14
CA ALA A 151 -9.57 -8.56 17.61
C ALA A 151 -8.87 -8.62 16.23
N LEU A 152 -9.19 -7.69 15.32
CA LEU A 152 -8.52 -7.59 14.03
C LEU A 152 -7.02 -7.31 14.18
N LYS A 153 -6.65 -6.41 15.10
CA LYS A 153 -5.25 -6.12 15.41
C LYS A 153 -4.52 -7.35 15.91
N GLN A 154 -5.16 -8.16 16.76
CA GLN A 154 -4.58 -9.39 17.27
C GLN A 154 -4.32 -10.41 16.15
N LEU A 155 -5.31 -10.68 15.30
CA LEU A 155 -5.15 -11.53 14.11
C LEU A 155 -4.02 -11.05 13.21
N PHE A 156 -4.02 -9.76 12.86
CA PHE A 156 -3.02 -9.21 11.95
C PHE A 156 -1.62 -9.25 12.56
N THR A 157 -1.50 -9.01 13.87
CA THR A 157 -0.23 -9.10 14.59
C THR A 157 0.30 -10.53 14.59
N GLN A 158 -0.55 -11.53 14.85
CA GLN A 158 -0.13 -12.94 14.84
C GLN A 158 0.39 -13.38 13.47
N ILE A 159 -0.32 -13.01 12.40
CA ILE A 159 0.12 -13.34 11.03
C ILE A 159 1.44 -12.64 10.70
N MET A 160 1.53 -11.32 10.92
CA MET A 160 2.71 -10.53 10.56
C MET A 160 3.93 -10.77 11.45
N SER A 161 3.75 -11.39 12.62
CA SER A 161 4.84 -11.74 13.55
C SER A 161 5.24 -13.21 13.46
N ALA A 162 4.56 -14.01 12.63
CA ALA A 162 4.91 -15.40 12.39
C ALA A 162 6.29 -15.48 11.70
N SER A 163 7.06 -16.52 12.04
CA SER A 163 8.36 -16.72 11.41
C SER A 163 8.21 -17.14 9.96
N GLU A 164 9.23 -16.85 9.14
CA GLU A 164 9.28 -17.28 7.74
C GLU A 164 9.04 -18.79 7.57
N HIS A 165 9.53 -19.61 8.52
CA HIS A 165 9.28 -21.06 8.54
C HIS A 165 7.79 -21.39 8.68
N VAL A 166 7.10 -20.76 9.64
CA VAL A 166 5.67 -21.00 9.87
C VAL A 166 4.85 -20.55 8.66
N ILE A 167 5.19 -19.41 8.06
CA ILE A 167 4.52 -18.91 6.85
C ILE A 167 4.76 -19.87 5.68
N ALA A 168 5.99 -20.34 5.47
CA ALA A 168 6.29 -21.32 4.44
C ALA A 168 5.49 -22.63 4.63
N GLU A 169 5.32 -23.10 5.87
CA GLU A 169 4.51 -24.27 6.17
C GLU A 169 3.03 -24.04 5.83
N VAL A 170 2.46 -22.90 6.23
CA VAL A 170 1.09 -22.49 5.90
C VAL A 170 0.88 -22.47 4.38
N LEU A 171 1.80 -21.85 3.64
CA LEU A 171 1.72 -21.74 2.18
C LEU A 171 1.91 -23.09 1.49
N SER A 172 2.74 -23.98 2.05
CA SER A 172 2.94 -25.34 1.53
C SER A 172 1.68 -26.20 1.58
N GLN A 173 0.75 -25.90 2.48
CA GLN A 173 -0.55 -26.58 2.59
C GLN A 173 -1.62 -25.87 1.75
N LEU A 174 -1.68 -24.53 1.85
CA LEU A 174 -2.65 -23.69 1.17
C LEU A 174 -2.57 -23.80 -0.36
N VAL A 175 -1.37 -23.65 -0.93
CA VAL A 175 -1.18 -23.56 -2.38
C VAL A 175 -1.60 -24.85 -3.10
N PRO A 176 -1.20 -26.06 -2.65
CA PRO A 176 -1.72 -27.31 -3.23
C PRO A 176 -3.23 -27.47 -3.08
N ARG A 177 -3.82 -27.05 -1.96
CA ARG A 177 -5.28 -27.12 -1.77
C ARG A 177 -6.00 -26.23 -2.78
N LEU A 178 -5.55 -25.01 -2.98
CA LEU A 178 -6.11 -24.10 -3.98
C LEU A 178 -5.96 -24.67 -5.41
N ARG A 179 -4.79 -25.20 -5.76
CA ARG A 179 -4.57 -25.79 -7.11
C ARG A 179 -5.47 -26.99 -7.44
N LYS A 180 -6.04 -27.65 -6.43
CA LYS A 180 -6.98 -28.78 -6.60
C LYS A 180 -8.44 -28.34 -6.68
N LYS A 181 -8.75 -27.06 -6.44
CA LYS A 181 -10.10 -26.52 -6.46
C LYS A 181 -10.55 -26.29 -7.91
N ASP A 182 -11.79 -26.69 -8.24
CA ASP A 182 -12.33 -26.53 -9.60
C ASP A 182 -12.52 -25.07 -10.00
N ALA A 183 -12.91 -24.22 -9.05
CA ALA A 183 -13.16 -22.80 -9.28
C ALA A 183 -12.54 -21.95 -8.16
N LEU A 184 -11.60 -21.08 -8.54
CA LEU A 184 -10.94 -20.15 -7.63
C LEU A 184 -11.64 -18.78 -7.60
N THR A 185 -11.73 -18.19 -6.42
CA THR A 185 -12.13 -16.78 -6.25
C THR A 185 -11.03 -15.84 -6.76
N SER A 186 -11.31 -14.54 -6.83
CA SER A 186 -10.33 -13.54 -7.25
C SER A 186 -9.15 -13.46 -6.28
N GLU A 187 -9.43 -13.58 -4.99
CA GLU A 187 -8.46 -13.56 -3.89
C GLU A 187 -7.58 -14.82 -3.92
N GLU A 188 -8.17 -16.00 -4.14
CA GLU A 188 -7.40 -17.25 -4.27
C GLU A 188 -6.50 -17.25 -5.51
N LYS A 189 -6.95 -16.67 -6.63
CA LYS A 189 -6.10 -16.45 -7.80
C LYS A 189 -4.96 -15.49 -7.49
N LEU A 190 -5.23 -14.43 -6.72
CA LEU A 190 -4.22 -13.48 -6.28
C LEU A 190 -3.18 -14.16 -5.39
N VAL A 191 -3.58 -15.00 -4.43
CA VAL A 191 -2.66 -15.80 -3.60
C VAL A 191 -1.69 -16.61 -4.45
N LEU A 192 -2.19 -17.34 -5.44
CA LEU A 192 -1.33 -18.13 -6.34
C LEU A 192 -0.38 -17.26 -7.18
N ARG A 193 -0.79 -16.05 -7.56
CA ARG A 193 0.06 -15.08 -8.25
C ARG A 193 1.13 -14.51 -7.32
N LEU A 194 0.75 -14.07 -6.12
CA LEU A 194 1.68 -13.51 -5.14
C LEU A 194 2.71 -14.54 -4.70
N GLU A 195 2.32 -15.78 -4.45
CA GLU A 195 3.26 -16.86 -4.13
C GLU A 195 4.27 -17.12 -5.25
N LYS A 196 3.86 -16.95 -6.51
CA LYS A 196 4.78 -17.06 -7.65
C LYS A 196 5.75 -15.88 -7.71
N GLU A 197 5.31 -14.67 -7.34
CA GLU A 197 6.14 -13.46 -7.32
C GLU A 197 7.10 -13.42 -6.12
N TYR A 198 6.61 -13.87 -4.95
CA TYR A 198 7.26 -13.81 -3.64
C TYR A 198 7.03 -15.12 -2.86
N PRO A 199 7.70 -16.22 -3.23
CA PRO A 199 7.50 -17.53 -2.58
C PRO A 199 7.80 -17.49 -1.09
N GLY A 200 6.86 -17.94 -0.27
CA GLY A 200 7.04 -18.03 1.18
C GLY A 200 6.86 -16.69 1.93
N ASP A 201 6.46 -15.61 1.26
CA ASP A 201 6.31 -14.29 1.88
C ASP A 201 4.96 -14.16 2.63
N VAL A 202 4.98 -13.55 3.82
CA VAL A 202 3.77 -13.33 4.62
C VAL A 202 2.72 -12.46 3.91
N GLY A 203 3.17 -11.57 3.02
CA GLY A 203 2.32 -10.73 2.20
C GLY A 203 1.41 -11.50 1.25
N VAL A 204 1.72 -12.77 0.95
CA VAL A 204 0.82 -13.64 0.15
C VAL A 204 -0.54 -13.80 0.85
N LEU A 205 -0.56 -13.88 2.18
CA LEU A 205 -1.79 -14.01 2.97
C LEU A 205 -2.61 -12.72 3.00
N ALA A 206 -2.02 -11.57 2.66
CA ALA A 206 -2.72 -10.28 2.63
C ALA A 206 -3.82 -10.24 1.55
N ALA A 207 -3.73 -11.08 0.53
CA ALA A 207 -4.78 -11.23 -0.49
C ALA A 207 -6.14 -11.64 0.10
N PHE A 208 -6.17 -12.30 1.26
CA PHE A 208 -7.40 -12.57 1.98
C PHE A 208 -7.78 -11.45 2.95
N LEU A 209 -6.80 -10.78 3.55
CA LEU A 209 -7.06 -9.83 4.63
C LEU A 209 -7.42 -8.43 4.13
N MET A 210 -7.12 -8.11 2.88
CA MET A 210 -7.30 -6.79 2.30
C MET A 210 -8.27 -6.79 1.11
N ASN A 211 -8.96 -5.68 0.87
CA ASN A 211 -9.87 -5.60 -0.28
C ASN A 211 -9.05 -5.61 -1.57
N TYR A 212 -9.34 -6.57 -2.44
CA TYR A 212 -8.73 -6.65 -3.76
C TYR A 212 -9.59 -5.92 -4.80
N VAL A 213 -9.15 -4.73 -5.18
CA VAL A 213 -9.90 -3.80 -6.03
C VAL A 213 -9.25 -3.71 -7.40
N THR A 214 -10.08 -3.65 -8.43
CA THR A 214 -9.67 -3.38 -9.81
C THR A 214 -10.26 -2.05 -10.25
N LEU A 215 -9.41 -1.11 -10.62
CA LEU A 215 -9.78 0.18 -11.19
C LEU A 215 -9.72 0.11 -12.72
N ASN A 216 -10.78 0.59 -13.37
CA ASN A 216 -10.80 0.82 -14.81
C ASN A 216 -10.08 2.14 -15.16
N PRO A 217 -9.58 2.30 -16.41
CA PRO A 217 -8.98 3.55 -16.84
C PRO A 217 -9.89 4.76 -16.57
N GLY A 218 -9.35 5.77 -15.89
CA GLY A 218 -10.07 6.97 -15.45
C GLY A 218 -10.65 6.90 -14.03
N GLU A 219 -10.74 5.72 -13.42
CA GLU A 219 -11.11 5.58 -12.01
C GLU A 219 -9.93 5.93 -11.10
N ALA A 220 -10.25 6.46 -9.92
CA ALA A 220 -9.25 6.88 -8.94
C ALA A 220 -9.61 6.38 -7.54
N LEU A 221 -8.58 6.17 -6.73
CA LEU A 221 -8.69 5.83 -5.31
C LEU A 221 -7.78 6.76 -4.51
N CYS A 222 -8.32 7.32 -3.42
CA CYS A 222 -7.55 8.06 -2.42
C CYS A 222 -7.18 7.14 -1.26
N LEU A 223 -5.92 7.17 -0.85
CA LEU A 223 -5.41 6.36 0.26
C LEU A 223 -5.24 7.25 1.49
N GLY A 224 -5.95 6.89 2.56
CA GLY A 224 -5.92 7.58 3.83
C GLY A 224 -4.60 7.40 4.58
N ALA A 225 -4.42 8.21 5.63
CA ALA A 225 -3.35 7.94 6.59
C ALA A 225 -3.68 6.66 7.38
N ASN A 226 -2.65 5.89 7.71
CA ASN A 226 -2.70 4.61 8.41
C ASN A 226 -3.49 3.50 7.67
N GLU A 227 -3.75 3.68 6.38
CA GLU A 227 -4.45 2.69 5.57
C GLU A 227 -3.45 1.78 4.87
N LEU A 228 -3.60 0.47 5.08
CA LEU A 228 -2.78 -0.54 4.41
C LEU A 228 -3.14 -0.60 2.93
N HIS A 229 -2.13 -0.62 2.08
CA HIS A 229 -2.32 -0.76 0.63
C HIS A 229 -1.10 -1.40 -0.05
N ALA A 230 -1.31 -1.99 -1.21
CA ALA A 230 -0.25 -2.49 -2.10
C ALA A 230 -0.71 -2.41 -3.55
N TYR A 231 0.11 -1.82 -4.43
CA TYR A 231 -0.19 -1.79 -5.87
C TYR A 231 0.21 -3.12 -6.48
N VAL A 232 -0.71 -3.78 -7.16
CA VAL A 232 -0.56 -5.17 -7.60
C VAL A 232 -0.14 -5.25 -9.06
N SER A 233 -0.86 -4.56 -9.96
CA SER A 233 -0.51 -4.49 -11.38
C SER A 233 -1.12 -3.26 -12.06
N GLY A 234 -0.54 -2.83 -13.19
CA GLY A 234 -1.09 -1.81 -14.10
C GLY A 234 -0.25 -0.56 -14.31
#